data_AF-A0A535HZP7-F1
#
_entry.id   AF-A0A535HZP7-F1
#
_cell.length_a   1.000
_cell.length_b   1.000
_cell.length_c   1.000
_cell.angle_alpha   90.00
_cell.angle_beta   90.00
_cell.angle_gamma   90.00
#
_symmetry.space_group_name_H-M   'P 1'
#
loop_
_entity.id
_entity.type
_entity.pdbx_description
1 polymer ?
#
loop_
_entity_poly.entity_id
_entity_poly.type
_entity_poly.pdbx_seq_one_letter_code
_entity_poly.pdbx_strand_id
1 'polypeptide(L)'
;MALVSDAEKIEQSIRIILSTPIGQRVMRPTFGSRLHELVFAPLNPETLGLAELYVEEALTFWEPRIEVLEVTARSDPNQPSLLLVGIDYRIKATHDQRSLVYPFYRIPGE
;
A
#
# COMPACT_ATOMS: atom_id res chain seq x y z
N MET A 1 18.74 -18.54 12.50
CA MET A 1 18.52 -17.53 11.44
C MET A 1 17.50 -18.11 10.47
N ALA A 2 16.30 -17.54 10.38
CA ALA A 2 15.32 -17.95 9.37
C ALA A 2 15.70 -17.31 8.03
N LEU A 3 15.86 -18.12 6.99
CA LEU A 3 16.04 -17.64 5.62
C LEU A 3 14.67 -17.20 5.10
N VAL A 4 14.44 -15.89 5.03
CA VAL A 4 13.22 -15.30 4.46
C VAL A 4 13.28 -15.45 2.94
N SER A 5 12.22 -16.00 2.34
CA SER A 5 12.09 -16.15 0.90
C SER A 5 12.04 -14.78 0.20
N ASP A 6 12.41 -14.72 -1.09
CA ASP A 6 12.34 -13.48 -1.86
C ASP A 6 10.91 -12.91 -1.94
N ALA A 7 9.90 -13.77 -1.97
CA ALA A 7 8.49 -13.35 -1.92
C ALA A 7 8.13 -12.66 -0.60
N GLU A 8 8.55 -13.21 0.54
CA GLU A 8 8.33 -12.59 1.85
C GLU A 8 9.06 -11.25 1.98
N LYS A 9 10.28 -11.13 1.43
CA LYS A 9 11.00 -9.84 1.39
C LYS A 9 10.27 -8.79 0.56
N ILE A 10 9.59 -9.20 -0.52
CA ILE A 10 8.76 -8.31 -1.33
C ILE A 10 7.54 -7.86 -0.52
N GLU A 11 6.82 -8.77 0.14
CA GLU A 11 5.68 -8.42 0.99
C GLU A 11 6.06 -7.47 2.13
N GLN A 12 7.20 -7.71 2.78
CA GLN A 12 7.74 -6.80 3.79
C GLN A 12 8.08 -5.42 3.21
N SER A 13 8.70 -5.39 2.02
CA SER A 13 9.03 -4.14 1.33
C SER A 13 7.78 -3.33 1.00
N ILE A 14 6.73 -3.97 0.44
CA ILE A 14 5.43 -3.35 0.16
C ILE A 14 4.87 -2.70 1.44
N ARG A 15 4.83 -3.46 2.56
CA ARG A 15 4.33 -2.93 3.84
C ARG A 15 5.12 -1.71 4.30
N ILE A 16 6.45 -1.73 4.19
CA ILE A 16 7.31 -0.61 4.57
C ILE A 16 7.05 0.62 3.69
N ILE A 17 6.89 0.44 2.37
CA ILE A 17 6.61 1.55 1.44
C ILE A 17 5.27 2.21 1.83
N LEU A 18 4.22 1.41 2.00
CA LEU A 18 2.88 1.90 2.30
C LEU A 18 2.74 2.48 3.72
N SER A 19 3.54 2.01 4.68
CA SER A 19 3.55 2.52 6.05
C SER A 19 4.45 3.74 6.25
N THR A 20 5.18 4.18 5.23
CA THR A 20 6.09 5.32 5.33
C THR A 20 5.46 6.55 4.68
N PRO A 21 5.20 7.64 5.42
CA PRO A 21 4.80 8.91 4.83
C PRO A 21 5.93 9.52 4.00
N ILE A 22 5.59 10.11 2.85
CA ILE A 22 6.53 10.90 2.05
C ILE A 22 7.11 12.03 2.91
N GLY A 23 8.41 12.29 2.78
CA GLY A 23 9.13 13.32 3.53
C GLY A 23 9.67 12.88 4.90
N GLN A 24 9.28 11.72 5.44
CA GLN A 24 9.80 11.27 6.74
C GLN A 24 11.28 10.86 6.71
N ARG A 25 11.77 10.39 5.56
CA ARG A 25 13.18 9.97 5.43
C ARG A 25 14.02 11.14 4.95
N VAL A 26 14.80 11.74 5.86
CA VAL A 26 15.73 12.87 5.57
C VAL A 26 16.62 12.61 4.36
N MET A 27 17.15 11.38 4.23
CA MET A 27 18.04 11.00 3.11
C MET A 27 17.31 10.53 1.85
N ARG A 28 15.98 10.35 1.89
CA ARG A 28 15.12 9.91 0.77
C ARG A 28 13.73 10.54 0.89
N PRO A 29 13.58 11.86 0.64
CA PRO A 29 12.34 12.57 0.90
C PRO A 29 11.17 12.09 0.05
N THR A 30 11.42 11.50 -1.13
CA THR A 30 10.38 10.94 -2.00
C THR A 30 9.94 9.53 -1.61
N PHE A 31 10.63 8.86 -0.67
CA PHE A 31 10.32 7.48 -0.29
C PHE A 31 9.06 7.41 0.56
N GLY A 32 8.15 6.53 0.15
CA GLY A 32 6.93 6.22 0.90
C GLY A 32 5.70 6.21 0.02
N SER A 33 4.55 6.42 0.65
CA SER A 33 3.25 6.52 0.02
C SER A 33 2.47 7.74 0.53
N ARG A 34 1.67 8.31 -0.37
CA ARG A 34 0.72 9.38 -0.10
C ARG A 34 -0.55 8.92 0.63
N LEU A 35 -0.69 7.63 0.92
CA LEU A 35 -1.78 7.08 1.73
C LEU A 35 -2.03 7.87 3.03
N HIS A 36 -0.97 8.38 3.64
CA HIS A 36 -1.03 9.18 4.87
C HIS A 36 -1.76 10.52 4.70
N GLU A 37 -1.86 11.05 3.48
CA GLU A 37 -2.66 12.25 3.19
C GLU A 37 -4.16 11.96 3.36
N LEU A 38 -4.57 10.69 3.28
CA LEU A 38 -5.98 10.26 3.37
C LEU A 38 -6.41 9.88 4.80
N VAL A 39 -5.55 10.03 5.81
CA VAL A 39 -5.87 9.72 7.22
C VAL A 39 -7.13 10.46 7.69
N PHE A 40 -7.31 11.71 7.25
CA PHE A 40 -8.41 12.59 7.63
C PHE A 40 -9.42 12.84 6.49
N ALA A 41 -9.17 12.34 5.29
CA ALA A 41 -10.08 12.48 4.15
C ALA A 41 -11.39 11.73 4.43
N PRO A 42 -12.57 12.17 3.94
CA PRO A 42 -13.84 11.46 4.14
C PRO A 42 -13.84 10.09 3.45
N LEU A 43 -14.56 9.09 3.99
CA LEU A 43 -14.64 7.76 3.36
C LEU A 43 -15.69 7.76 2.25
N ASN A 44 -15.33 8.32 1.10
CA ASN A 44 -16.16 8.40 -0.10
C ASN A 44 -15.47 7.68 -1.28
N PRO A 45 -16.19 7.39 -2.38
CA PRO A 45 -15.60 6.73 -3.55
C PRO A 45 -14.37 7.45 -4.13
N GLU A 46 -14.32 8.78 -4.01
CA GLU A 46 -13.16 9.59 -4.42
C GLU A 46 -11.91 9.23 -3.60
N THR A 47 -12.02 9.16 -2.27
CA THR A 47 -10.92 8.79 -1.38
C THR A 47 -10.47 7.34 -1.58
N LEU A 48 -11.41 6.43 -1.91
CA LEU A 48 -11.06 5.06 -2.29
C LEU A 48 -10.21 5.04 -3.57
N GLY A 49 -10.65 5.75 -4.61
CA GLY A 49 -9.88 5.85 -5.86
C GLY A 49 -8.52 6.54 -5.69
N LEU A 50 -8.43 7.56 -4.84
CA LEU A 50 -7.14 8.18 -4.49
C LEU A 50 -6.21 7.20 -3.75
N ALA A 51 -6.76 6.37 -2.86
CA ALA A 51 -5.96 5.37 -2.16
C ALA A 51 -5.41 4.32 -3.13
N GLU A 52 -6.22 3.85 -4.07
CA GLU A 52 -5.80 2.93 -5.14
C GLU A 52 -4.65 3.53 -5.95
N LEU A 53 -4.83 4.76 -6.43
CA LEU A 53 -3.82 5.49 -7.20
C LEU A 53 -2.51 5.67 -6.42
N TYR A 54 -2.58 6.12 -5.17
CA TYR A 54 -1.38 6.39 -4.35
C TYR A 54 -0.61 5.13 -3.99
N VAL A 55 -1.30 4.00 -3.87
CA VAL A 55 -0.68 2.69 -3.66
C VAL A 55 0.00 2.23 -4.95
N GLU A 56 -0.70 2.31 -6.08
CA GLU A 56 -0.16 1.92 -7.39
C GLU A 56 1.10 2.72 -7.75
N GLU A 57 1.06 4.04 -7.60
CA GLU A 57 2.20 4.93 -7.85
C GLU A 57 3.40 4.58 -6.96
N ALA A 58 3.16 4.41 -5.65
CA ALA A 58 4.20 4.12 -4.69
C ALA A 58 4.86 2.75 -4.97
N LEU A 59 4.08 1.73 -5.27
CA LEU A 59 4.58 0.38 -5.57
C LEU A 59 5.31 0.32 -6.90
N THR A 60 4.76 0.95 -7.93
CA THR A 60 5.38 1.02 -9.26
C THR A 60 6.76 1.68 -9.19
N PHE A 61 6.89 2.73 -8.38
CA PHE A 61 8.15 3.45 -8.26
C PHE A 61 9.17 2.77 -7.31
N TRP A 62 8.71 2.28 -6.15
CA TRP A 62 9.61 1.81 -5.09
C TRP A 62 9.85 0.31 -5.07
N GLU A 63 9.01 -0.50 -5.74
CA GLU A 63 9.14 -1.95 -5.79
C GLU A 63 9.26 -2.48 -7.23
N PRO A 64 10.41 -2.30 -7.91
CA PRO A 64 10.56 -2.67 -9.32
C PRO A 64 10.52 -4.19 -9.55
N ARG A 65 10.62 -5.01 -8.50
CA ARG A 65 10.59 -6.48 -8.58
C ARG A 65 9.18 -7.01 -8.88
N ILE A 66 8.14 -6.20 -8.67
CA ILE A 66 6.76 -6.58 -8.95
C ILE A 66 6.20 -5.80 -10.15
N GLU A 67 5.17 -6.38 -10.74
CA GLU A 67 4.23 -5.72 -11.64
C GLU A 67 2.89 -5.67 -10.91
N VAL A 68 2.37 -4.47 -10.67
CA VAL A 68 1.04 -4.29 -10.06
C VAL A 68 0.00 -4.65 -11.11
N LEU A 69 -0.91 -5.56 -10.77
CA LEU A 69 -1.98 -6.02 -11.66
C LEU A 69 -3.28 -5.29 -11.36
N GLU A 70 -3.61 -5.18 -10.08
CA GLU A 70 -4.83 -4.53 -9.61
C GLU A 70 -4.62 -3.99 -8.19
N VAL A 71 -5.18 -2.82 -7.92
CA VAL A 71 -5.28 -2.26 -6.57
C VAL A 71 -6.75 -1.94 -6.32
N THR A 72 -7.28 -2.42 -5.20
CA THR A 72 -8.66 -2.17 -4.79
C THR A 72 -8.69 -1.59 -3.38
N ALA A 73 -9.44 -0.52 -3.16
CA ALA A 73 -9.64 0.07 -1.85
C ALA A 73 -11.10 -0.06 -1.44
N ARG A 74 -11.33 -0.62 -0.25
CA ARG A 74 -12.68 -0.79 0.30
C ARG A 74 -12.73 -0.47 1.78
N SER A 75 -13.86 0.04 2.23
CA SER A 75 -14.13 0.20 3.65
C SER A 75 -14.48 -1.16 4.29
N ASP A 76 -14.09 -1.34 5.55
CA ASP A 76 -14.59 -2.45 6.34
C ASP A 76 -16.02 -2.12 6.84
N PRO A 77 -17.05 -2.93 6.54
CA PRO A 77 -18.42 -2.68 6.97
C PRO A 77 -18.60 -2.73 8.49
N ASN A 78 -17.72 -3.44 9.21
CA ASN A 78 -17.74 -3.53 10.67
C ASN A 78 -16.88 -2.45 11.33
N GLN A 79 -15.93 -1.85 10.59
CA GLN A 79 -15.01 -0.83 11.09
C GLN A 79 -14.86 0.31 10.07
N PRO A 80 -15.72 1.35 10.11
CA PRO A 80 -15.68 2.46 9.15
C PRO A 80 -14.37 3.26 9.14
N SER A 81 -13.58 3.17 10.21
CA SER A 81 -12.24 3.77 10.30
C SER A 81 -11.16 2.93 9.62
N LEU A 82 -11.46 1.71 9.17
CA LEU A 82 -10.52 0.81 8.53
C LEU A 82 -10.72 0.81 7.01
N LEU A 83 -9.67 1.22 6.30
CA LEU A 83 -9.55 1.10 4.86
C LEU A 83 -8.72 -0.15 4.53
N LEU A 84 -9.30 -1.08 3.79
CA LEU A 84 -8.63 -2.28 3.32
C LEU A 84 -8.18 -2.06 1.87
N VAL A 85 -6.86 -2.08 1.65
CA VAL A 85 -6.27 -1.97 0.32
C VAL A 85 -5.83 -3.37 -0.12
N GLY A 86 -6.53 -3.95 -1.09
CA GLY A 86 -6.12 -5.17 -1.79
C GLY A 86 -5.15 -4.84 -2.91
N ILE A 87 -4.07 -5.61 -3.02
CA ILE A 87 -3.00 -5.42 -4.00
C ILE A 87 -2.73 -6.77 -4.63
N ASP A 88 -3.09 -6.92 -5.90
CA ASP A 88 -2.74 -8.06 -6.71
C ASP A 88 -1.52 -7.71 -7.56
N TYR A 89 -0.49 -8.53 -7.46
CA TYR A 89 0.79 -8.27 -8.11
C TYR A 89 1.45 -9.55 -8.60
N ARG A 90 2.32 -9.40 -9.60
CA ARG A 90 3.16 -10.47 -10.12
C ARG A 90 4.61 -10.21 -9.80
N ILE A 91 5.32 -11.22 -9.28
CA ILE A 91 6.77 -11.15 -9.11
C ILE A 91 7.42 -11.36 -10.49
N LYS A 92 8.17 -10.38 -10.99
CA LYS A 92 8.75 -10.45 -12.35
C LYS A 92 9.74 -11.59 -12.54
N ALA A 93 10.48 -11.96 -11.50
CA ALA A 93 11.50 -13.01 -11.58
C ALA A 93 10.90 -14.42 -11.71
N THR A 94 9.79 -14.70 -11.02
CA THR A 94 9.18 -16.04 -10.94
C THR A 94 7.88 -16.14 -11.73
N HIS A 95 7.32 -15.02 -12.17
CA HIS A 95 5.96 -14.88 -12.71
C HIS A 95 4.86 -15.35 -11.75
N ASP A 96 5.18 -15.48 -10.46
CA ASP A 96 4.24 -15.85 -9.40
C ASP A 96 3.25 -14.70 -9.16
N GLN A 97 1.96 -15.00 -9.17
CA GLN A 97 0.90 -14.03 -8.87
C GLN A 97 0.50 -14.15 -7.40
N ARG A 98 0.44 -13.02 -6.72
CA ARG A 98 0.18 -12.94 -5.29
C ARG A 98 -0.79 -11.81 -4.99
N SER A 99 -1.48 -11.97 -3.87
CA SER A 99 -2.41 -10.98 -3.34
C SER A 99 -2.00 -10.58 -1.93
N LEU A 100 -2.05 -9.29 -1.63
CA LEU A 100 -1.76 -8.74 -0.32
C LEU A 100 -2.86 -7.77 0.09
N VAL A 101 -3.41 -7.95 1.29
CA VAL A 101 -4.31 -6.97 1.90
C VAL A 101 -3.54 -6.13 2.91
N TYR A 102 -3.48 -4.83 2.68
CA TYR A 102 -2.88 -3.84 3.55
C TYR A 102 -3.98 -3.08 4.33
N PRO A 103 -4.06 -3.26 5.66
CA PRO A 103 -4.98 -2.49 6.50
C PRO A 103 -4.43 -1.09 6.77
N PHE A 104 -5.23 -0.07 6.48
CA PHE A 104 -4.91 1.32 6.76
C PHE A 104 -5.94 1.92 7.71
N TYR A 105 -5.48 2.25 8.92
CA TYR A 105 -6.32 2.86 9.94
C TYR A 105 -6.39 4.37 9.74
N ARG A 106 -7.62 4.87 9.65
CA ARG A 106 -7.93 6.29 9.59
C ARG A 106 -8.40 6.77 10.96
N ILE A 107 -8.09 8.02 11.27
CA ILE A 107 -8.57 8.66 12.50
C ILE A 107 -9.91 9.32 12.12
N PRO A 108 -11.01 9.05 12.84
CA PRO A 108 -12.26 9.77 12.59
C PRO A 108 -11.99 11.27 12.74
N GLY A 109 -12.27 12.03 11.69
CA GLY A 109 -12.41 13.49 11.81
C GLY A 109 -13.60 13.78 12.72
N GLU A 110 -13.42 14.71 13.65
CA GLU A 110 -14.43 15.14 14.63
C GLU A 110 -15.74 15.62 13.96
#